data_AF-A0A843IVC3-F1
#
_entry.id   AF-A0A843IVC3-F1
#
_cell.length_a   1.000
_cell.length_b   1.000
_cell.length_c   1.000
_cell.angle_alpha   90.00
_cell.angle_beta   90.00
_cell.angle_gamma   90.00
#
_symmetry.space_group_name_H-M   'P 1'
#
loop_
_entity.id
_entity.type
_entity.pdbx_description
1 polymer ?
#
loop_
_entity_poly.entity_id
_entity_poly.type
_entity_poly.pdbx_seq_one_letter_code
_entity_poly.pdbx_strand_id
1 'polypeptide(L)'
;MKLIKLIPIMLMACMLVGMVGAHEDVKYLNNTTNITFEGVNFTIPEGFGELKDSEDFNDLGSNGKTCFYINEANGEIQITVISDWMGISLDELYKDGAEKTTINGHKGWNYTENNLTYFGYVENDTGILVGASNETRLFEVVL
;
A
#
# COMPACT_ATOMS: atom_id res chain seq x y z
N MET A 1 26.04 9.54 -28.78
CA MET A 1 25.86 8.42 -27.82
C MET A 1 25.84 8.99 -26.42
N LYS A 2 24.66 9.13 -25.81
CA LYS A 2 24.56 9.48 -24.39
C LYS A 2 24.68 8.18 -23.60
N LEU A 3 25.71 8.09 -22.76
CA LEU A 3 25.82 7.03 -21.74
C LEU A 3 24.60 7.16 -20.82
N ILE A 4 23.68 6.21 -20.92
CA ILE A 4 22.61 6.04 -19.93
C ILE A 4 23.29 5.48 -18.69
N LYS A 5 23.32 6.28 -17.62
CA LYS A 5 23.77 5.83 -16.31
C LYS A 5 22.71 4.87 -15.76
N LEU A 6 22.97 3.57 -15.86
CA LEU A 6 22.37 2.59 -14.97
C LEU A 6 22.91 2.86 -13.56
N ILE A 7 22.08 3.46 -12.71
CA ILE A 7 22.27 3.40 -11.27
C ILE A 7 21.02 2.68 -10.76
N PRO A 8 21.12 1.42 -10.31
CA PRO A 8 20.03 0.80 -9.59
C PRO A 8 20.01 1.48 -8.22
N ILE A 9 19.13 2.46 -8.04
CA ILE A 9 18.90 3.08 -6.74
C ILE A 9 18.02 2.10 -5.96
N MET A 10 18.68 1.09 -5.40
CA MET A 10 18.16 0.28 -4.32
C MET A 10 18.32 1.11 -3.05
N LEU A 11 17.23 1.65 -2.51
CA LEU A 11 17.08 1.92 -1.07
C LEU A 11 15.62 2.32 -0.79
N MET A 12 14.73 1.34 -0.69
CA MET A 12 13.49 1.54 0.06
C MET A 12 13.86 1.26 1.52
N ALA A 13 14.07 2.32 2.30
CA ALA A 13 14.31 2.19 3.72
C ALA A 13 13.01 1.69 4.35
N CYS A 14 13.03 0.43 4.78
CA CYS A 14 11.93 -0.22 5.46
C CYS A 14 11.35 0.72 6.53
N MET A 15 10.08 1.07 6.41
CA MET A 15 9.31 1.64 7.52
C MET A 15 9.12 0.54 8.57
N LEU A 16 10.18 0.32 9.36
CA LEU A 16 10.13 -0.42 10.60
C LEU A 16 9.63 0.53 11.67
N VAL A 17 8.33 0.55 11.90
CA VAL A 17 7.81 0.98 13.21
C VAL A 17 7.39 -0.30 13.94
N GLY A 18 8.30 -0.80 14.76
CA GLY A 18 7.97 -1.86 15.70
C GLY A 18 6.82 -1.40 16.59
N MET A 19 5.74 -2.17 16.61
CA MET A 19 4.55 -1.90 17.40
C MET A 19 4.88 -1.95 18.90
N VAL A 20 5.30 -0.82 19.48
CA VAL A 20 5.33 -0.65 20.94
C VAL A 20 4.00 -0.02 21.35
N GLY A 21 3.09 -0.90 21.76
CA GLY A 21 2.11 -0.68 22.83
C GLY A 21 1.40 0.66 22.89
N ALA A 22 0.32 0.80 22.13
CA ALA A 22 -0.91 1.37 22.61
C ALA A 22 -2.03 0.61 21.89
N HIS A 23 -2.72 -0.28 22.61
CA HIS A 23 -3.97 -0.88 22.13
C HIS A 23 -4.97 0.29 22.10
N GLU A 24 -4.99 1.06 21.01
CA GLU A 24 -6.02 2.06 20.78
C GLU A 24 -7.37 1.34 20.67
N ASP A 25 -8.46 2.04 20.98
CA ASP A 25 -9.84 1.54 20.87
C ASP A 25 -10.18 1.37 19.37
N VAL A 26 -9.57 0.38 18.72
CA VAL A 26 -9.85 0.04 17.33
C VAL A 26 -11.27 -0.48 17.25
N LYS A 27 -12.13 0.31 16.61
CA LYS A 27 -13.52 -0.09 16.36
C LYS A 27 -13.57 -0.95 15.11
N TYR A 28 -13.62 -2.27 15.31
CA TYR A 28 -13.74 -3.22 14.21
C TYR A 28 -15.07 -3.06 13.47
N LEU A 29 -15.00 -3.12 12.14
CA LEU A 29 -16.14 -3.07 11.25
C LEU A 29 -16.91 -4.38 11.31
N ASN A 30 -18.22 -4.27 11.46
CA ASN A 30 -19.18 -5.38 11.52
C ASN A 30 -19.72 -5.78 10.14
N ASN A 31 -19.21 -5.17 9.07
CA ASN A 31 -19.50 -5.49 7.68
C ASN A 31 -18.35 -5.02 6.78
N THR A 32 -18.21 -5.64 5.62
CA THR A 32 -17.37 -5.11 4.54
C THR A 32 -17.82 -3.68 4.21
N THR A 33 -16.88 -2.74 4.18
CA THR A 33 -17.17 -1.30 4.09
C THR A 33 -16.32 -0.67 2.99
N ASN A 34 -16.96 0.07 2.09
CA ASN A 34 -16.25 0.87 1.10
C ASN A 34 -15.80 2.17 1.73
N ILE A 35 -14.55 2.55 1.48
CA ILE A 35 -13.97 3.81 1.92
C ILE A 35 -13.46 4.58 0.72
N THR A 36 -13.35 5.89 0.87
CA THR A 36 -12.59 6.75 -0.04
C THR A 36 -11.43 7.34 0.75
N PHE A 37 -10.21 7.05 0.35
CA PHE A 37 -8.99 7.54 0.98
C PHE A 37 -8.17 8.32 -0.06
N GLU A 38 -7.88 9.58 0.23
CA GLU A 38 -7.20 10.51 -0.69
C GLU A 38 -7.79 10.52 -2.12
N GLY A 39 -9.12 10.35 -2.23
CA GLY A 39 -9.85 10.36 -3.51
C GLY A 39 -9.90 9.02 -4.25
N VAL A 40 -9.26 7.97 -3.73
CA VAL A 40 -9.27 6.61 -4.30
C VAL A 40 -10.19 5.72 -3.47
N ASN A 41 -10.95 4.85 -4.13
CA ASN A 41 -11.90 3.95 -3.47
C ASN A 41 -11.25 2.61 -3.12
N PHE A 42 -11.51 2.14 -1.91
CA PHE A 42 -11.07 0.84 -1.42
C PHE A 42 -12.21 0.14 -0.69
N THR A 43 -12.06 -1.16 -0.51
CA THR A 43 -12.95 -1.95 0.32
C THR A 43 -12.19 -2.47 1.55
N ILE A 44 -12.75 -2.25 2.74
CA ILE A 44 -12.20 -2.81 3.97
C ILE A 44 -13.05 -4.02 4.37
N PRO A 45 -12.45 -5.22 4.49
CA PRO A 45 -13.19 -6.42 4.88
C PRO A 45 -13.79 -6.30 6.30
N GLU A 46 -14.87 -7.04 6.54
CA GLU A 46 -15.42 -7.22 7.88
C GLU A 46 -14.34 -7.71 8.88
N GLY A 47 -14.42 -7.23 10.12
CA GLY A 47 -13.52 -7.59 11.22
C GLY A 47 -12.23 -6.76 11.29
N PHE A 48 -11.96 -5.92 10.29
CA PHE A 48 -10.89 -4.94 10.35
C PHE A 48 -11.37 -3.61 10.95
N GLY A 49 -10.47 -2.91 11.64
CA GLY A 49 -10.69 -1.55 12.13
C GLY A 49 -9.44 -0.70 11.92
N GLU A 50 -9.64 0.60 11.75
CA GLU A 50 -8.56 1.56 11.55
C GLU A 50 -7.72 1.67 12.82
N LEU A 51 -6.40 1.50 12.70
CA LEU A 51 -5.48 1.44 13.84
C LEU A 51 -5.17 2.82 14.42
N LYS A 52 -5.04 3.85 13.57
CA LYS A 52 -4.71 5.26 13.88
C LYS A 52 -5.13 6.18 12.73
N ASP A 53 -5.12 7.49 12.98
CA ASP A 53 -5.16 8.52 11.94
C ASP A 53 -4.07 8.26 10.87
N SER A 54 -4.34 8.68 9.63
CA SER A 54 -3.40 8.50 8.52
C SER A 54 -2.03 9.16 8.77
N GLU A 55 -0.97 8.48 8.37
CA GLU A 55 0.41 8.98 8.44
C GLU A 55 0.85 9.57 7.10
N ASP A 56 1.67 10.63 7.13
CA ASP A 56 2.26 11.20 5.92
C ASP A 56 3.24 10.23 5.28
N PHE A 57 3.12 10.03 3.97
CA PHE A 57 4.11 9.34 3.15
C PHE A 57 4.99 10.38 2.45
N ASN A 58 6.30 10.33 2.67
CA ASN A 58 7.27 11.29 2.13
C ASN A 58 8.53 10.63 1.57
N ASP A 59 8.37 9.45 0.95
CA ASP A 59 9.46 8.70 0.31
C ASP A 59 9.48 8.94 -1.21
N LEU A 60 10.58 8.57 -1.87
CA LEU A 60 10.78 8.70 -3.31
C LEU A 60 10.63 10.14 -3.85
N GLY A 61 10.81 11.14 -2.98
CA GLY A 61 10.61 12.54 -3.32
C GLY A 61 9.14 12.92 -3.62
N SER A 62 8.21 12.05 -3.22
CA SER A 62 6.76 12.20 -3.41
C SER A 62 6.05 12.38 -2.07
N ASN A 63 4.87 13.00 -2.11
CA ASN A 63 3.96 13.18 -0.99
C ASN A 63 2.72 12.30 -1.16
N GLY A 64 2.37 11.61 -0.10
CA GLY A 64 1.17 10.81 -0.01
C GLY A 64 0.69 10.68 1.42
N LYS A 65 -0.28 9.80 1.62
CA LYS A 65 -0.69 9.38 2.96
C LYS A 65 -0.87 7.88 3.01
N THR A 66 -0.69 7.35 4.21
CA THR A 66 -0.88 5.93 4.52
C THR A 66 -1.91 5.78 5.63
N CYS A 67 -2.86 4.86 5.47
CA CYS A 67 -3.74 4.43 6.56
C CYS A 67 -3.58 2.93 6.81
N PHE A 68 -3.87 2.52 8.04
CA PHE A 68 -3.63 1.16 8.52
C PHE A 68 -4.91 0.59 9.12
N TYR A 69 -5.22 -0.65 8.77
CA TYR A 69 -6.30 -1.42 9.35
C TYR A 69 -5.77 -2.72 9.93
N ILE A 70 -6.24 -3.06 11.13
CA ILE A 70 -5.90 -4.31 11.79
C ILE A 70 -7.14 -5.10 12.18
N ASN A 71 -6.97 -6.39 12.44
CA ASN A 71 -8.01 -7.23 13.04
C ASN A 71 -7.48 -8.00 14.26
N GLU A 72 -8.39 -8.64 15.00
CA GLU A 72 -8.06 -9.40 16.22
C GLU A 72 -7.14 -10.62 15.97
N ALA A 73 -7.03 -11.08 14.72
CA ALA A 73 -6.18 -12.19 14.32
C ALA A 73 -4.76 -11.75 13.88
N ASN A 74 -4.38 -10.51 14.17
CA ASN A 74 -3.14 -9.87 13.69
C ASN A 74 -3.04 -9.80 12.16
N GLY A 75 -4.19 -9.73 11.48
CA GLY A 75 -4.25 -9.34 10.09
C GLY A 75 -4.01 -7.84 9.96
N GLU A 76 -3.30 -7.45 8.91
CA GLU A 76 -2.95 -6.05 8.65
C GLU A 76 -3.25 -5.72 7.19
N ILE A 77 -3.82 -4.54 6.97
CA ILE A 77 -3.97 -3.89 5.66
C ILE A 77 -3.36 -2.50 5.77
N GLN A 78 -2.46 -2.19 4.83
CA GLN A 78 -1.86 -0.88 4.66
C GLN A 78 -2.30 -0.34 3.31
N ILE A 79 -2.77 0.91 3.27
CA ILE A 79 -3.12 1.59 2.03
C ILE A 79 -2.34 2.89 1.97
N THR A 80 -1.49 3.04 0.95
CA THR A 80 -0.76 4.27 0.67
C THR A 80 -1.23 4.86 -0.65
N VAL A 81 -1.61 6.14 -0.64
CA VAL A 81 -1.98 6.92 -1.82
C VAL A 81 -0.97 8.05 -1.99
N ILE A 82 -0.29 8.06 -3.13
CA ILE A 82 0.78 8.99 -3.50
C ILE A 82 0.19 10.02 -4.47
N SER A 83 -0.07 11.21 -3.92
CA SER A 83 -0.89 12.26 -4.54
C SER A 83 -0.17 13.07 -5.62
N ASP A 84 1.15 13.10 -5.60
CA ASP A 84 2.00 13.83 -6.54
C ASP A 84 2.85 12.85 -7.37
N TRP A 85 2.23 11.75 -7.81
CA TRP A 85 2.88 10.70 -8.60
C TRP A 85 3.62 11.21 -9.85
N MET A 86 3.29 12.41 -10.35
CA MET A 86 4.08 13.28 -11.26
C MET A 86 4.90 12.60 -12.37
N GLY A 87 4.46 11.44 -12.88
CA GLY A 87 5.14 10.69 -13.94
C GLY A 87 6.28 9.78 -13.48
N ILE A 88 6.37 9.46 -12.19
CA ILE A 88 7.15 8.34 -11.68
C ILE A 88 6.69 7.06 -12.41
N SER A 89 7.62 6.33 -13.02
CA SER A 89 7.23 5.13 -13.75
C SER A 89 6.76 4.04 -12.77
N LEU A 90 5.80 3.19 -13.15
CA LEU A 90 5.43 2.02 -12.32
C LEU A 90 6.67 1.15 -11.98
N ASP A 91 7.70 1.19 -12.83
CA ASP A 91 8.96 0.50 -12.63
C ASP A 91 9.84 1.15 -11.54
N GLU A 92 9.46 2.30 -10.99
CA GLU A 92 10.07 2.88 -9.79
C GLU A 92 9.40 2.38 -8.50
N LEU A 93 8.17 1.84 -8.56
CA LEU A 93 7.60 0.99 -7.50
C LEU A 93 8.15 -0.43 -7.55
N TYR A 94 8.87 -0.79 -8.63
CA TYR A 94 9.44 -2.12 -8.76
C TYR A 94 10.49 -2.33 -7.67
N LYS A 95 10.19 -3.29 -6.81
CA LYS A 95 11.17 -3.87 -5.91
C LYS A 95 11.76 -5.11 -6.57
N ASP A 96 13.04 -5.38 -6.33
CA ASP A 96 13.67 -6.59 -6.86
C ASP A 96 12.94 -7.83 -6.31
N GLY A 97 12.46 -8.69 -7.22
CA GLY A 97 11.58 -9.81 -6.89
C GLY A 97 10.08 -9.53 -6.98
N ALA A 98 9.65 -8.34 -7.43
CA ALA A 98 8.26 -8.05 -7.74
C ALA A 98 7.82 -8.72 -9.05
N GLU A 99 6.59 -9.24 -9.10
CA GLU A 99 6.02 -9.84 -10.30
C GLU A 99 4.91 -8.96 -10.88
N LYS A 100 4.78 -8.96 -12.22
CA LYS A 100 3.67 -8.25 -12.87
C LYS A 100 2.39 -9.05 -12.67
N THR A 101 1.36 -8.40 -12.16
CA THR A 101 0.06 -9.05 -11.95
C THR A 101 -1.09 -8.10 -12.29
N THR A 102 -2.31 -8.63 -12.20
CA THR A 102 -3.53 -7.85 -12.37
C THR A 102 -4.52 -8.22 -11.29
N ILE A 103 -4.94 -7.22 -10.51
CA ILE A 103 -5.94 -7.36 -9.44
C ILE A 103 -7.12 -6.46 -9.80
N ASN A 104 -8.32 -7.04 -9.93
CA ASN A 104 -9.57 -6.36 -10.24
C ASN A 104 -9.49 -5.37 -11.43
N GLY A 105 -8.69 -5.71 -12.44
CA GLY A 105 -8.52 -4.92 -13.67
C GLY A 105 -7.37 -3.92 -13.62
N HIS A 106 -6.79 -3.66 -12.44
CA HIS A 106 -5.60 -2.84 -12.29
C HIS A 106 -4.35 -3.64 -12.62
N LYS A 107 -3.53 -3.12 -13.53
CA LYS A 107 -2.22 -3.71 -13.83
C LYS A 107 -1.19 -3.09 -12.89
N GLY A 108 -0.41 -3.95 -12.25
CA GLY A 108 0.56 -3.50 -11.27
C GLY A 108 1.64 -4.53 -11.00
N TRP A 109 2.34 -4.31 -9.89
CA TRP A 109 3.39 -5.18 -9.40
C TRP A 109 3.02 -5.70 -8.02
N ASN A 110 3.14 -7.01 -7.81
CA ASN A 110 3.06 -7.60 -6.47
C ASN A 110 4.45 -7.97 -5.95
N TYR A 111 4.68 -7.79 -4.67
CA TYR A 111 5.89 -8.30 -4.00
C TYR A 111 5.55 -8.63 -2.56
N THR A 112 6.32 -9.52 -1.94
CA THR A 112 6.14 -9.87 -0.53
C THR A 112 7.37 -9.45 0.28
N GLU A 113 7.12 -8.74 1.38
CA GLU A 113 8.15 -8.31 2.32
C GLU A 113 7.57 -8.26 3.73
N ASN A 114 8.35 -8.67 4.74
CA ASN A 114 7.98 -8.58 6.15
C ASN A 114 6.58 -9.18 6.49
N ASN A 115 6.23 -10.30 5.85
CA ASN A 115 4.93 -10.98 5.98
C ASN A 115 3.71 -10.23 5.41
N LEU A 116 3.93 -9.16 4.65
CA LEU A 116 2.91 -8.48 3.88
C LEU A 116 3.16 -8.72 2.39
N THR A 117 2.09 -9.05 1.66
CA THR A 117 2.07 -8.97 0.21
C THR A 117 1.56 -7.60 -0.17
N TYR A 118 2.32 -6.89 -0.99
CA TYR A 118 1.98 -5.58 -1.52
C TYR A 118 1.57 -5.68 -2.96
N PHE A 119 0.64 -4.83 -3.38
CA PHE A 119 0.30 -4.58 -4.77
C PHE A 119 0.34 -3.08 -5.06
N GLY A 120 1.25 -2.69 -5.94
CA GLY A 120 1.44 -1.32 -6.40
C GLY A 120 0.86 -1.12 -7.80
N TYR A 121 0.05 -0.09 -7.99
CA TYR A 121 -0.53 0.27 -9.28
C TYR A 121 -0.71 1.80 -9.40
N VAL A 122 -1.05 2.26 -10.59
CA VAL A 122 -1.28 3.68 -10.87
C VAL A 122 -2.64 3.85 -11.52
N GLU A 123 -3.44 4.76 -10.97
CA GLU A 123 -4.74 5.14 -11.50
C GLU A 123 -4.83 6.67 -11.57
N ASN A 124 -5.23 7.23 -12.71
CA ASN A 124 -5.42 8.68 -12.90
C ASN A 124 -4.24 9.54 -12.39
N ASP A 125 -3.01 9.17 -12.75
CA ASP A 125 -1.78 9.83 -12.29
C ASP A 125 -1.63 9.86 -10.75
N THR A 126 -2.20 8.88 -10.05
CA THR A 126 -2.07 8.67 -8.61
C THR A 126 -1.42 7.31 -8.37
N GLY A 127 -0.35 7.28 -7.58
CA GLY A 127 0.31 6.04 -7.19
C GLY A 127 -0.40 5.40 -6.01
N ILE A 128 -0.66 4.10 -6.07
CA ILE A 128 -1.39 3.39 -5.02
C ILE A 128 -0.59 2.15 -4.65
N LEU A 129 -0.36 1.96 -3.35
CA LEU A 129 0.27 0.77 -2.80
C LEU A 129 -0.64 0.19 -1.72
N VAL A 130 -1.06 -1.06 -1.91
CA VAL A 130 -1.87 -1.79 -0.93
C VAL A 130 -1.05 -2.95 -0.38
N GLY A 131 -0.74 -2.94 0.90
CA GLY A 131 -0.13 -4.06 1.64
C GLY A 131 -1.19 -4.84 2.39
N ALA A 132 -1.09 -6.17 2.40
CA ALA A 132 -1.94 -7.01 3.23
C ALA A 132 -1.19 -8.26 3.72
N SER A 133 -1.52 -8.75 4.91
CA SER A 133 -0.90 -9.95 5.49
C SER A 133 -1.16 -11.26 4.74
N ASN A 134 -2.01 -11.21 3.71
CA ASN A 134 -2.24 -12.31 2.78
C ASN A 134 -2.62 -11.76 1.40
N GLU A 135 -2.02 -12.30 0.33
CA GLU A 135 -2.32 -11.95 -1.06
C GLU A 135 -3.82 -12.02 -1.41
N THR A 136 -4.56 -12.99 -0.87
CA THR A 136 -6.00 -13.12 -1.11
C THR A 136 -6.77 -11.86 -0.66
N ARG A 137 -6.27 -11.17 0.37
CA ARG A 137 -6.88 -9.95 0.89
C ARG A 137 -6.68 -8.75 -0.05
N LEU A 138 -5.66 -8.77 -0.90
CA LEU A 138 -5.47 -7.70 -1.90
C LEU A 138 -6.64 -7.63 -2.89
N PHE A 139 -7.21 -8.78 -3.27
CA PHE A 139 -8.40 -8.85 -4.13
C PHE A 139 -9.68 -8.36 -3.46
N GLU A 140 -9.71 -8.35 -2.13
CA GLU A 140 -10.84 -7.83 -1.38
C GLU A 140 -10.74 -6.31 -1.19
N VAL A 141 -9.52 -5.76 -1.18
CA VAL A 141 -9.27 -4.35 -0.86
C VAL A 141 -9.23 -3.46 -2.09
N VAL A 142 -8.56 -3.91 -3.14
CA VAL A 142 -8.45 -3.20 -4.42
C VAL A 142 -9.77 -3.33 -5.17
N LEU A 143 -10.34 -2.23 -5.65
CA LEU A 143 -11.65 -2.20 -6.34
C LEU A 143 -11.52 -2.13 -7.86
#